data_AF-A0A7T5VCC3-F1
#
_entry.id   AF-A0A7T5VCC3-F1
#
_cell.length_a   1.000
_cell.length_b   1.000
_cell.length_c   1.000
_cell.angle_alpha   90.00
_cell.angle_beta   90.00
_cell.angle_gamma   90.00
#
_symmetry.space_group_name_H-M   'P 1'
#
loop_
_entity.id
_entity.type
_entity.pdbx_description
1 polymer ?
#
loop_
_entity_poly.entity_id
_entity_poly.type
_entity_poly.pdbx_seq_one_letter_code
_entity_poly.pdbx_strand_id
1 'polypeptide(L)'
;MRFRPCIDLHDGKVKQIVGSSLTDNSATLCTNFSSDLAPSHYAALYRRDNLHGGHVIMLGSGNEEAARDALAAWPGGMQVGGGITADNAVYWLEQGASHLIVTSHVFHDGRLNRQRLDHLIRLVGKKRLVLDLSCRWRHDGYYVVTDRWQQFTQLRISAEALSRLADFCDEFLIHAVDVEGKCMGIDTRLLELLADSAPIPTTYAGGVASFADVERIRLSGRGNVDFTVGSALDIFGGTGLRYQDMVAYHARLKNS
;
A
#
# COMPACT_ATOMS: atom_id res chain seq x y z
N MET A 1 9.84 2.88 12.45
CA MET A 1 8.49 3.17 11.94
C MET A 1 8.53 4.48 11.17
N ARG A 2 7.85 4.54 10.03
CA ARG A 2 7.75 5.70 9.14
C ARG A 2 6.30 5.88 8.70
N PHE A 3 5.88 7.13 8.58
CA PHE A 3 4.72 7.48 7.77
C PHE A 3 5.09 7.34 6.29
N ARG A 4 4.32 6.54 5.54
CA ARG A 4 4.44 6.30 4.10
C ARG A 4 3.19 6.87 3.41
N PRO A 5 3.30 7.97 2.65
CA PRO A 5 2.12 8.61 2.08
C PRO A 5 1.56 7.82 0.88
N CYS A 6 0.28 7.96 0.57
CA CYS A 6 -0.35 7.30 -0.59
C CYS A 6 -0.94 8.30 -1.60
N ILE A 7 -1.17 7.82 -2.83
CA ILE A 7 -1.95 8.46 -3.89
C ILE A 7 -2.75 7.36 -4.58
N ASP A 8 -4.04 7.26 -4.29
CA ASP A 8 -4.91 6.30 -4.98
C ASP A 8 -5.55 6.97 -6.21
N LEU A 9 -5.45 6.29 -7.35
CA LEU A 9 -5.90 6.79 -8.64
C LEU A 9 -7.08 5.97 -9.14
N HIS A 10 -8.13 6.64 -9.57
CA HIS A 10 -9.25 6.03 -10.26
C HIS A 10 -9.83 7.00 -11.31
N ASP A 11 -10.03 6.52 -12.54
CA ASP A 11 -10.37 7.32 -13.72
C ASP A 11 -9.40 8.50 -13.93
N GLY A 12 -8.10 8.27 -13.70
CA GLY A 12 -7.06 9.29 -13.90
C GLY A 12 -7.08 10.43 -12.87
N LYS A 13 -7.84 10.30 -11.78
CA LYS A 13 -7.91 11.29 -10.70
C LYS A 13 -7.50 10.71 -9.37
N VAL A 14 -6.95 11.57 -8.51
CA VAL A 14 -6.71 11.21 -7.10
C VAL A 14 -8.06 11.09 -6.41
N LYS A 15 -8.38 9.88 -5.93
CA LYS A 15 -9.62 9.59 -5.21
C LYS A 15 -9.31 8.83 -3.94
N GLN A 16 -10.21 8.93 -2.97
CA GLN A 16 -10.22 8.01 -1.82
C GLN A 16 -11.50 7.21 -1.88
N ILE A 17 -11.36 5.90 -2.04
CA ILE A 17 -12.47 4.96 -2.24
C ILE A 17 -12.67 4.16 -0.96
N VAL A 18 -13.93 3.89 -0.60
CA VAL A 18 -14.23 2.91 0.42
C VAL A 18 -13.94 1.53 -0.17
N GLY A 19 -12.89 0.84 0.29
CA GLY A 19 -12.44 -0.43 -0.26
C GLY A 19 -13.59 -1.37 -0.63
N SER A 20 -14.51 -1.64 0.30
CA SER A 20 -15.67 -2.54 0.12
C SER A 20 -16.67 -2.16 -0.99
N SER A 21 -16.52 -1.02 -1.65
CA SER A 21 -17.39 -0.55 -2.74
C SER A 21 -16.83 -0.77 -4.16
N LEU A 22 -15.60 -1.29 -4.28
CA LEU A 22 -15.00 -1.64 -5.58
C LEU A 22 -15.70 -2.86 -6.19
N THR A 23 -16.55 -2.62 -7.20
CA THR A 23 -17.14 -3.66 -8.06
C THR A 23 -16.93 -3.30 -9.54
N ASP A 24 -17.16 -4.25 -10.46
CA ASP A 24 -17.12 -4.00 -11.93
C ASP A 24 -18.18 -2.99 -12.39
N ASN A 25 -19.12 -2.62 -11.52
CA ASN A 25 -20.20 -1.69 -11.81
C ASN A 25 -19.95 -0.37 -11.09
N SER A 26 -19.54 0.66 -11.84
CA SER A 26 -19.23 2.01 -11.35
C SER A 26 -20.36 2.65 -10.53
N ALA A 27 -21.60 2.16 -10.69
CA ALA A 27 -22.78 2.60 -9.96
C ALA A 27 -22.77 2.31 -8.44
N THR A 28 -21.89 1.43 -7.94
CA THR A 28 -21.80 1.10 -6.51
C THR A 28 -20.55 1.65 -5.82
N LEU A 29 -19.68 2.35 -6.56
CA LEU A 29 -18.45 2.92 -6.02
C LEU A 29 -18.77 4.07 -5.06
N CYS A 30 -18.41 3.91 -3.79
CA CYS A 30 -18.54 4.97 -2.80
C CYS A 30 -17.19 5.70 -2.69
N THR A 31 -17.13 6.88 -3.31
CA THR A 31 -15.99 7.79 -3.24
C THR A 31 -16.13 8.69 -2.02
N ASN A 32 -15.18 8.63 -1.08
CA ASN A 32 -15.10 9.57 0.03
C ASN A 32 -14.58 10.94 -0.44
N PHE A 33 -13.78 10.96 -1.50
CA PHE A 33 -13.16 12.17 -2.02
C PHE A 33 -12.74 11.99 -3.48
N SER A 34 -12.81 13.07 -4.25
CA SER A 34 -12.17 13.22 -5.56
C SER A 34 -11.48 14.57 -5.59
N SER A 35 -10.18 14.57 -5.89
CA SER A 35 -9.38 15.78 -5.98
C SER A 35 -9.59 16.51 -7.32
N ASP A 36 -9.56 17.84 -7.28
CA ASP A 36 -9.37 18.69 -8.46
C ASP A 36 -7.88 18.95 -8.77
N LEU A 37 -7.00 18.66 -7.80
CA LEU A 37 -5.55 18.76 -7.95
C LEU A 37 -4.98 17.53 -8.66
N ALA A 38 -3.97 17.75 -9.49
CA ALA A 38 -3.27 16.71 -10.22
C ALA A 38 -2.47 15.77 -9.28
N PRO A 39 -2.24 14.50 -9.66
CA PRO A 39 -1.39 13.57 -8.91
C PRO A 39 0.02 14.11 -8.61
N SER A 40 0.63 14.84 -9.55
CA SER A 40 1.93 15.52 -9.37
C SER A 40 1.94 16.51 -8.22
N HIS A 41 0.82 17.16 -7.89
CA HIS A 41 0.72 18.06 -6.74
C HIS A 41 1.06 17.32 -5.43
N TYR A 42 0.45 16.15 -5.22
CA TYR A 42 0.66 15.33 -4.03
C TYR A 42 2.07 14.75 -3.99
N ALA A 43 2.58 14.25 -5.11
CA ALA A 43 3.96 13.74 -5.18
C ALA A 43 5.00 14.86 -4.93
N ALA A 44 4.78 16.07 -5.44
CA ALA A 44 5.63 17.23 -5.16
C ALA A 44 5.57 17.65 -3.69
N LEU A 45 4.39 17.57 -3.06
CA LEU A 45 4.22 17.81 -1.63
C LEU A 45 5.05 16.81 -0.81
N TYR A 46 4.95 15.51 -1.11
CA TYR A 46 5.71 14.47 -0.41
C TYR A 46 7.21 14.58 -0.65
N ARG A 47 7.62 15.00 -1.85
CA ARG A 47 9.01 15.28 -2.20
C ARG A 47 9.59 16.42 -1.36
N ARG A 48 8.84 17.54 -1.26
CA ARG A 48 9.25 18.70 -0.46
C ARG A 48 9.50 18.29 0.99
N ASP A 49 8.68 17.40 1.52
CA ASP A 49 8.74 16.96 2.91
C ASP A 49 9.58 15.67 3.11
N ASN A 50 10.25 15.21 2.05
CA ASN A 50 11.21 14.08 2.05
C ASN A 50 10.62 12.74 2.58
N LEU A 51 9.37 12.46 2.24
CA LEU A 51 8.61 11.27 2.65
C LEU A 51 8.75 10.07 1.70
N HIS A 52 9.88 9.34 1.77
CA HIS A 52 10.20 8.26 0.83
C HIS A 52 9.34 7.00 0.97
N GLY A 53 9.16 6.30 -0.16
CA GLY A 53 8.48 5.01 -0.26
C GLY A 53 6.99 5.09 0.05
N GLY A 54 6.40 6.26 -0.17
CA GLY A 54 4.97 6.35 -0.43
C GLY A 54 4.59 5.65 -1.73
N HIS A 55 3.31 5.35 -1.92
CA HIS A 55 2.83 4.54 -3.04
C HIS A 55 1.75 5.24 -3.84
N VAL A 56 1.81 5.05 -5.17
CA VAL A 56 0.76 5.40 -6.13
C VAL A 56 0.03 4.11 -6.51
N ILE A 57 -1.26 4.00 -6.25
CA ILE A 57 -2.04 2.79 -6.56
C ILE A 57 -3.05 3.09 -7.67
N MET A 58 -2.93 2.38 -8.78
CA MET A 58 -3.89 2.43 -9.89
C MET A 58 -5.06 1.48 -9.62
N LEU A 59 -6.22 2.04 -9.30
CA LEU A 59 -7.46 1.32 -9.05
C LEU A 59 -8.32 1.32 -10.32
N GLY A 60 -8.30 0.19 -11.03
CA GLY A 60 -8.98 0.06 -12.32
C GLY A 60 -8.16 0.61 -13.50
N SER A 61 -8.79 0.69 -14.67
CA SER A 61 -8.19 1.15 -15.92
C SER A 61 -8.13 2.69 -16.03
N GLY A 62 -7.26 3.21 -16.90
CA GLY A 62 -7.24 4.64 -17.26
C GLY A 62 -6.48 5.52 -16.28
N ASN A 63 -5.61 4.94 -15.47
CA ASN A 63 -4.82 5.63 -14.45
C ASN A 63 -3.37 5.87 -14.88
N GLU A 64 -2.95 5.35 -16.05
CA GLU A 64 -1.55 5.28 -16.45
C GLU A 64 -0.94 6.68 -16.63
N GLU A 65 -1.69 7.62 -17.21
CA GLU A 65 -1.23 9.01 -17.36
C GLU A 65 -1.10 9.72 -16.02
N ALA A 66 -2.08 9.53 -15.14
CA ALA A 66 -2.07 10.08 -13.79
C ALA A 66 -0.93 9.51 -12.92
N ALA A 67 -0.63 8.22 -13.06
CA ALA A 67 0.49 7.60 -12.38
C ALA A 67 1.83 8.15 -12.88
N ARG A 68 1.99 8.33 -14.20
CA ARG A 68 3.18 8.99 -14.77
C ARG A 68 3.35 10.41 -14.25
N ASP A 69 2.27 11.19 -14.17
CA ASP A 69 2.30 12.56 -13.66
C ASP A 69 2.84 12.60 -12.21
N ALA A 70 2.34 11.73 -11.33
CA ALA A 70 2.85 11.60 -9.96
C ALA A 70 4.33 11.18 -9.91
N LEU A 71 4.72 10.15 -10.67
CA LEU A 71 6.09 9.63 -10.66
C LEU A 71 7.10 10.65 -11.22
N ALA A 72 6.74 11.39 -12.26
CA ALA A 72 7.60 12.41 -12.86
C ALA A 72 7.87 13.59 -11.91
N ALA A 73 6.93 13.92 -11.01
CA ALA A 73 7.12 14.96 -10.01
C ALA A 73 8.15 14.57 -8.94
N TRP A 74 8.33 13.27 -8.67
CA TRP A 74 9.33 12.75 -7.76
C TRP A 74 9.98 11.43 -8.23
N PRO A 75 10.89 11.49 -9.22
CA PRO A 75 11.58 10.31 -9.72
C PRO A 75 12.37 9.63 -8.62
N GLY A 76 12.18 8.32 -8.46
CA GLY A 76 12.79 7.50 -7.42
C GLY A 76 12.22 7.71 -6.01
N GLY A 77 11.20 8.56 -5.84
CA GLY A 77 10.60 8.85 -4.54
C GLY A 77 9.43 7.95 -4.15
N MET A 78 8.59 7.61 -5.13
CA MET A 78 7.32 6.90 -4.94
C MET A 78 7.35 5.50 -5.54
N GLN A 79 6.58 4.58 -4.98
CA GLN A 79 6.32 3.25 -5.52
C GLN A 79 5.07 3.29 -6.41
N VAL A 80 4.87 2.31 -7.30
CA VAL A 80 3.64 2.22 -8.12
C VAL A 80 3.06 0.81 -8.11
N GLY A 81 1.74 0.71 -7.94
CA GLY A 81 0.98 -0.53 -7.91
C GLY A 81 -0.31 -0.46 -8.72
N GLY A 82 -0.98 -1.60 -8.86
CA GLY A 82 -2.19 -1.76 -9.67
C GLY A 82 -1.85 -2.19 -11.10
N GLY A 83 -2.23 -3.41 -11.48
CA GLY A 83 -1.99 -3.92 -12.84
C GLY A 83 -0.52 -4.11 -13.23
N ILE A 84 0.40 -4.19 -12.28
CA ILE A 84 1.82 -4.46 -12.57
C ILE A 84 2.00 -5.91 -13.03
N THR A 85 2.66 -6.08 -14.18
CA THR A 85 3.00 -7.36 -14.80
C THR A 85 4.44 -7.35 -15.29
N ALA A 86 4.96 -8.50 -15.73
CA ALA A 86 6.28 -8.57 -16.35
C ALA A 86 6.40 -7.65 -17.60
N ASP A 87 5.32 -7.46 -18.34
CA ASP A 87 5.31 -6.72 -19.60
C ASP A 87 5.43 -5.20 -19.40
N ASN A 88 4.95 -4.67 -18.27
CA ASN A 88 5.00 -3.23 -17.97
C ASN A 88 5.97 -2.86 -16.84
N ALA A 89 6.61 -3.83 -16.19
CA ALA A 89 7.47 -3.61 -15.03
C ALA A 89 8.63 -2.64 -15.33
N VAL A 90 9.40 -2.90 -16.40
CA VAL A 90 10.55 -2.07 -16.77
C VAL A 90 10.10 -0.65 -17.10
N TYR A 91 9.02 -0.51 -17.86
CA TYR A 91 8.44 0.78 -18.23
C TYR A 91 8.16 1.64 -16.99
N TRP A 92 7.52 1.10 -15.96
CA TRP A 92 7.19 1.87 -14.76
C TRP A 92 8.41 2.34 -13.98
N LEU A 93 9.49 1.57 -13.97
CA LEU A 93 10.76 2.01 -13.39
C LEU A 93 11.38 3.15 -14.21
N GLU A 94 11.32 3.09 -15.54
CA GLU A 94 11.76 4.17 -16.43
C GLU A 94 10.93 5.45 -16.27
N GLN A 95 9.64 5.32 -15.94
CA GLN A 95 8.77 6.46 -15.61
C GLN A 95 9.08 7.09 -14.23
N GLY A 96 10.05 6.54 -13.48
CA GLY A 96 10.50 7.12 -12.22
C GLY A 96 10.00 6.41 -10.97
N ALA A 97 9.35 5.24 -11.08
CA ALA A 97 9.00 4.46 -9.89
C ALA A 97 10.25 3.98 -9.13
N SER A 98 10.26 4.20 -7.83
CA SER A 98 11.26 3.63 -6.92
C SER A 98 11.11 2.12 -6.82
N HIS A 99 9.89 1.61 -6.75
CA HIS A 99 9.58 0.19 -6.68
C HIS A 99 8.26 -0.11 -7.40
N LEU A 100 8.09 -1.37 -7.77
CA LEU A 100 6.85 -1.91 -8.31
C LEU A 100 6.14 -2.71 -7.23
N ILE A 101 4.88 -2.38 -6.99
CA ILE A 101 4.01 -3.07 -6.05
C ILE A 101 3.21 -4.11 -6.83
N VAL A 102 3.42 -5.37 -6.49
CA VAL A 102 2.80 -6.50 -7.18
C VAL A 102 1.77 -7.16 -6.27
N THR A 103 0.54 -7.23 -6.75
CA THR A 103 -0.62 -7.79 -6.06
C THR A 103 -1.05 -9.11 -6.71
N SER A 104 -2.19 -9.12 -7.39
CA SER A 104 -2.84 -10.31 -7.95
C SER A 104 -2.05 -10.99 -9.06
N HIS A 105 -1.13 -10.30 -9.75
CA HIS A 105 -0.38 -10.92 -10.86
C HIS A 105 0.43 -12.14 -10.42
N VAL A 106 1.00 -12.11 -9.21
CA VAL A 106 1.80 -13.21 -8.63
C VAL A 106 0.95 -14.19 -7.82
N PHE A 107 -0.38 -14.04 -7.81
CA PHE A 107 -1.30 -15.03 -7.26
C PHE A 107 -2.17 -15.63 -8.37
N HIS A 108 -2.26 -16.95 -8.41
CA HIS A 108 -3.09 -17.68 -9.37
C HIS A 108 -3.69 -18.90 -8.68
N ASP A 109 -4.99 -19.14 -8.86
CA ASP A 109 -5.74 -20.24 -8.23
C ASP A 109 -5.51 -20.34 -6.71
N GLY A 110 -5.50 -19.20 -6.03
CA GLY A 110 -5.29 -19.12 -4.58
C GLY A 110 -3.88 -19.50 -4.12
N ARG A 111 -2.89 -19.50 -5.02
CA ARG A 111 -1.48 -19.83 -4.73
C ARG A 111 -0.53 -18.78 -5.29
N LEU A 112 0.63 -18.67 -4.66
CA LEU A 112 1.72 -17.85 -5.19
C LEU A 112 2.24 -18.48 -6.49
N ASN A 113 2.13 -17.77 -7.61
CA ASN A 113 2.69 -18.18 -8.89
C ASN A 113 4.19 -17.84 -8.92
N ARG A 114 5.00 -18.81 -8.51
CA ARG A 114 6.45 -18.65 -8.41
C ARG A 114 7.12 -18.33 -9.75
N GLN A 115 6.63 -18.89 -10.85
CA GLN A 115 7.17 -18.63 -12.19
C GLN A 115 7.04 -17.16 -12.57
N ARG A 116 5.88 -16.54 -12.32
CA ARG A 116 5.65 -15.11 -12.58
C ARG A 116 6.51 -14.23 -11.66
N LEU A 117 6.61 -14.58 -10.39
CA LEU A 117 7.44 -13.85 -9.43
C LEU A 117 8.92 -13.90 -9.79
N ASP A 118 9.45 -15.09 -10.10
CA ASP A 118 10.85 -15.25 -10.52
C ASP A 118 11.13 -14.53 -11.84
N HIS A 119 10.15 -14.47 -12.75
CA HIS A 119 10.28 -13.70 -13.99
C HIS A 119 10.40 -12.20 -13.71
N LEU A 120 9.53 -11.64 -12.85
CA LEU A 120 9.63 -10.25 -12.44
C LEU A 120 10.98 -9.93 -11.79
N ILE A 121 11.45 -10.79 -10.88
CA ILE A 121 12.75 -10.59 -10.22
C ILE A 121 13.90 -10.61 -11.23
N ARG A 122 13.88 -11.48 -12.24
CA ARG A 122 14.91 -11.47 -13.29
C ARG A 122 14.91 -10.17 -14.09
N LEU A 123 13.75 -9.56 -14.31
CA LEU A 123 13.61 -8.33 -15.08
C LEU A 123 14.05 -7.09 -14.29
N VAL A 124 13.61 -6.96 -13.04
CA VAL A 124 13.77 -5.70 -12.28
C VAL A 124 14.59 -5.81 -11.01
N GLY A 125 14.91 -7.03 -10.58
CA GLY A 125 15.58 -7.31 -9.31
C GLY A 125 14.66 -7.20 -8.10
N LYS A 126 14.89 -8.02 -7.08
CA LYS A 126 14.07 -8.02 -5.85
C LYS A 126 14.09 -6.69 -5.10
N LYS A 127 15.19 -5.94 -5.22
CA LYS A 127 15.41 -4.61 -4.62
C LYS A 127 14.51 -3.50 -5.19
N ARG A 128 13.69 -3.81 -6.19
CA ARG A 128 12.72 -2.89 -6.80
C ARG A 128 11.30 -3.45 -6.75
N LEU A 129 11.07 -4.50 -5.97
CA LEU A 129 9.75 -5.13 -5.82
C LEU A 129 9.21 -4.98 -4.41
N VAL A 130 7.92 -4.69 -4.32
CA VAL A 130 7.11 -4.73 -3.11
C VAL A 130 6.02 -5.78 -3.32
N LEU A 131 5.86 -6.69 -2.37
CA LEU A 131 4.72 -7.61 -2.39
C LEU A 131 3.60 -7.00 -1.57
N ASP A 132 2.47 -6.76 -2.23
CA ASP A 132 1.25 -6.32 -1.59
C ASP A 132 0.37 -7.54 -1.24
N LEU A 133 0.21 -7.74 0.06
CA LEU A 133 -0.50 -8.85 0.65
C LEU A 133 -1.74 -8.31 1.37
N SER A 134 -2.86 -8.30 0.66
CA SER A 134 -4.17 -8.04 1.28
C SER A 134 -4.52 -9.20 2.20
N CYS A 135 -4.69 -8.93 3.50
CA CYS A 135 -4.85 -9.93 4.54
C CYS A 135 -6.25 -9.88 5.17
N ARG A 136 -6.79 -11.05 5.46
CA ARG A 136 -8.09 -11.22 6.12
C ARG A 136 -8.05 -12.33 7.15
N TRP A 137 -8.70 -12.15 8.30
CA TRP A 137 -8.79 -13.20 9.31
C TRP A 137 -9.76 -14.30 8.84
N ARG A 138 -9.33 -15.56 8.97
CA ARG A 138 -10.19 -16.72 8.77
C ARG A 138 -9.85 -17.78 9.80
N HIS A 139 -10.82 -18.07 10.68
CA HIS A 139 -10.79 -19.11 11.71
C HIS A 139 -9.57 -19.09 12.64
N ASP A 140 -8.40 -19.46 12.11
CA ASP A 140 -7.18 -19.77 12.83
C ASP A 140 -6.00 -18.83 12.52
N GLY A 141 -6.17 -17.86 11.59
CA GLY A 141 -5.13 -16.90 11.28
C GLY A 141 -5.47 -15.92 10.16
N TYR A 142 -4.51 -15.08 9.81
CA TYR A 142 -4.59 -14.18 8.67
C TYR A 142 -4.15 -14.88 7.39
N TYR A 143 -4.94 -14.77 6.34
CA TYR A 143 -4.65 -15.32 5.03
C TYR A 143 -4.65 -14.21 3.99
N VAL A 144 -3.80 -14.35 2.98
CA VAL A 144 -3.85 -13.47 1.82
C VAL A 144 -5.14 -13.72 1.06
N VAL A 145 -5.80 -12.65 0.67
CA VAL A 145 -7.02 -12.66 -0.15
C VAL A 145 -6.76 -11.93 -1.46
N THR A 146 -7.37 -12.43 -2.53
CA THR A 146 -7.26 -11.88 -3.89
C THR A 146 -8.66 -11.65 -4.46
N ASP A 147 -8.72 -11.15 -5.70
CA ASP A 147 -9.97 -10.88 -6.41
C ASP A 147 -10.92 -10.00 -5.57
N ARG A 148 -10.51 -8.75 -5.35
CA ARG A 148 -11.24 -7.77 -4.52
C ARG A 148 -11.59 -8.32 -3.13
N TRP A 149 -10.64 -9.05 -2.56
CA TRP A 149 -10.71 -9.65 -1.23
C TRP A 149 -11.80 -10.71 -1.03
N GLN A 150 -12.35 -11.24 -2.12
CA GLN A 150 -13.40 -12.25 -2.09
C GLN A 150 -12.84 -13.66 -2.00
N GLN A 151 -11.65 -13.90 -2.57
CA GLN A 151 -11.06 -15.24 -2.68
C GLN A 151 -9.89 -15.41 -1.71
N PHE A 152 -10.03 -16.32 -0.76
CA PHE A 152 -8.94 -16.71 0.13
C PHE A 152 -7.91 -17.56 -0.60
N THR A 153 -6.64 -17.19 -0.46
CA THR A 153 -5.51 -18.01 -0.90
C THR A 153 -5.14 -19.06 0.17
N GLN A 154 -4.21 -19.94 -0.18
CA GLN A 154 -3.59 -20.89 0.76
C GLN A 154 -2.44 -20.26 1.57
N LEU A 155 -2.08 -19.01 1.27
CA LEU A 155 -0.97 -18.31 1.92
C LEU A 155 -1.44 -17.69 3.24
N ARG A 156 -1.15 -18.38 4.34
CA ARG A 156 -1.28 -17.84 5.70
C ARG A 156 -0.10 -16.93 6.04
N ILE A 157 -0.37 -15.78 6.67
CA ILE A 157 0.68 -14.91 7.20
C ILE A 157 1.28 -15.54 8.46
N SER A 158 2.59 -15.75 8.43
CA SER A 158 3.40 -16.30 9.52
C SER A 158 4.87 -15.88 9.34
N ALA A 159 5.69 -16.03 10.38
CA ALA A 159 7.13 -15.80 10.30
C ALA A 159 7.80 -16.61 9.18
N GLU A 160 7.47 -17.89 9.04
CA GLU A 160 8.02 -18.72 7.96
C GLU A 160 7.61 -18.22 6.57
N ALA A 161 6.33 -17.87 6.39
CA ALA A 161 5.83 -17.38 5.11
C ALA A 161 6.46 -16.04 4.73
N LEU A 162 6.53 -15.08 5.67
CA LEU A 162 7.15 -13.77 5.46
C LEU A 162 8.66 -13.89 5.23
N SER A 163 9.35 -14.76 5.99
CA SER A 163 10.77 -15.06 5.77
C SER A 163 11.04 -15.59 4.37
N ARG A 164 10.23 -16.53 3.89
CA ARG A 164 10.36 -17.07 2.53
C ARG A 164 10.05 -16.01 1.48
N LEU A 165 9.04 -15.17 1.70
CA LEU A 165 8.67 -14.13 0.73
C LEU A 165 9.69 -13.00 0.65
N ALA A 166 10.41 -12.71 1.73
CA ALA A 166 11.45 -11.68 1.79
C ALA A 166 12.65 -11.97 0.87
N ASP A 167 12.81 -13.22 0.42
CA ASP A 167 13.79 -13.55 -0.61
C ASP A 167 13.44 -12.97 -1.98
N PHE A 168 12.20 -12.54 -2.19
CA PHE A 168 11.64 -12.14 -3.49
C PHE A 168 11.30 -10.65 -3.62
N CYS A 169 11.33 -9.89 -2.53
CA CYS A 169 11.01 -8.46 -2.53
C CYS A 169 11.88 -7.68 -1.54
N ASP A 170 11.81 -6.35 -1.63
CA ASP A 170 12.53 -5.44 -0.73
C ASP A 170 11.65 -4.96 0.43
N GLU A 171 10.33 -4.92 0.22
CA GLU A 171 9.35 -4.45 1.21
C GLU A 171 8.04 -5.24 1.08
N PHE A 172 7.28 -5.30 2.17
CA PHE A 172 5.89 -5.75 2.18
C PHE A 172 4.94 -4.55 2.33
N LEU A 173 3.86 -4.56 1.56
CA LEU A 173 2.69 -3.71 1.80
C LEU A 173 1.54 -4.60 2.28
N ILE A 174 1.08 -4.42 3.52
CA ILE A 174 0.05 -5.27 4.12
C ILE A 174 -1.25 -4.49 4.21
N HIS A 175 -2.20 -4.82 3.33
CA HIS A 175 -3.55 -4.25 3.38
C HIS A 175 -4.45 -5.05 4.33
N ALA A 176 -4.95 -4.41 5.38
CA ALA A 176 -5.85 -5.04 6.36
C ALA A 176 -7.32 -4.88 5.92
N VAL A 177 -7.83 -5.90 5.23
CA VAL A 177 -9.15 -5.85 4.55
C VAL A 177 -10.32 -5.77 5.52
N ASP A 178 -10.26 -6.48 6.65
CA ASP A 178 -11.40 -6.54 7.58
C ASP A 178 -11.69 -5.19 8.26
N VAL A 179 -10.74 -4.25 8.21
CA VAL A 179 -10.88 -2.90 8.77
C VAL A 179 -11.09 -1.81 7.72
N GLU A 180 -10.61 -2.02 6.50
CA GLU A 180 -10.73 -1.05 5.41
C GLU A 180 -12.20 -0.91 4.96
N GLY A 181 -12.77 0.29 5.14
CA GLY A 181 -14.14 0.62 4.73
C GLY A 181 -15.26 0.20 5.68
N LYS A 182 -14.96 -0.47 6.80
CA LYS A 182 -15.96 -0.85 7.83
C LYS A 182 -15.97 0.02 9.09
N CYS A 183 -15.13 1.06 9.17
CA CYS A 183 -15.01 1.93 10.34
C CYS A 183 -14.67 1.18 11.64
N MET A 184 -13.94 0.06 11.56
CA MET A 184 -13.59 -0.79 12.71
C MET A 184 -12.24 -0.43 13.37
N GLY A 185 -11.58 0.65 12.94
CA GLY A 185 -10.26 1.06 13.44
C GLY A 185 -9.12 0.21 12.87
N ILE A 186 -7.95 0.20 13.52
CA ILE A 186 -6.79 -0.60 13.10
C ILE A 186 -6.86 -2.06 13.60
N ASP A 187 -6.17 -2.98 12.92
CA ASP A 187 -6.01 -4.37 13.39
C ASP A 187 -4.72 -4.57 14.18
N THR A 188 -4.80 -4.46 15.51
CA THR A 188 -3.65 -4.61 16.41
C THR A 188 -3.06 -6.02 16.43
N ARG A 189 -3.89 -7.06 16.21
CA ARG A 189 -3.41 -8.45 16.18
C ARG A 189 -2.55 -8.72 14.96
N LEU A 190 -2.95 -8.18 13.80
CA LEU A 190 -2.13 -8.24 12.60
C LEU A 190 -0.83 -7.45 12.80
N LEU A 191 -0.89 -6.26 13.39
CA LEU A 191 0.30 -5.44 13.68
C LEU A 191 1.31 -6.17 14.59
N GLU A 192 0.84 -6.82 15.66
CA GLU A 192 1.67 -7.61 16.56
C GLU A 192 2.32 -8.79 15.83
N LEU A 193 1.55 -9.51 15.00
CA LEU A 193 2.08 -10.59 14.16
C LEU A 193 3.18 -10.09 13.22
N LEU A 194 2.96 -8.96 12.54
CA LEU A 194 3.94 -8.38 11.62
C LEU A 194 5.21 -7.92 12.35
N ALA A 195 5.06 -7.28 13.51
CA ALA A 195 6.20 -6.83 14.33
C ALA A 195 7.11 -7.99 14.75
N ASP A 196 6.53 -9.17 14.99
CA ASP A 196 7.25 -10.37 15.42
C ASP A 196 7.82 -11.20 14.27
N SER A 197 7.24 -11.06 13.08
CA SER A 197 7.43 -12.03 11.98
C SER A 197 8.07 -11.45 10.73
N ALA A 198 8.00 -10.13 10.50
CA ALA A 198 8.47 -9.51 9.27
C ALA A 198 10.00 -9.26 9.31
N PRO A 199 10.79 -9.88 8.41
CA PRO A 199 12.25 -9.73 8.41
C PRO A 199 12.75 -8.52 7.61
N ILE A 200 11.87 -7.87 6.85
CA ILE A 200 12.18 -6.75 5.95
C ILE A 200 11.17 -5.61 6.19
N PRO A 201 11.44 -4.39 5.70
CA PRO A 201 10.50 -3.28 5.82
C PRO A 201 9.08 -3.69 5.46
N THR A 202 8.13 -3.27 6.28
CA THR A 202 6.73 -3.64 6.16
C THR A 202 5.88 -2.43 6.46
N THR A 203 5.01 -2.07 5.52
CA THR A 203 4.06 -0.97 5.66
C THR A 203 2.66 -1.53 5.85
N TYR A 204 2.01 -1.16 6.95
CA TYR A 204 0.62 -1.48 7.23
C TYR A 204 -0.31 -0.43 6.61
N ALA A 205 -1.36 -0.91 5.94
CA ALA A 205 -2.37 -0.10 5.30
C ALA A 205 -3.77 -0.58 5.72
N GLY A 206 -4.51 0.23 6.47
CA GLY A 206 -5.90 -0.09 6.80
C GLY A 206 -6.44 0.56 8.06
N GLY A 207 -7.47 1.40 7.92
CA GLY A 207 -8.30 1.86 9.05
C GLY A 207 -7.69 2.93 9.96
N VAL A 208 -6.60 3.59 9.56
CA VAL A 208 -6.00 4.69 10.34
C VAL A 208 -6.86 5.95 10.19
N ALA A 209 -7.51 6.38 11.27
CA ALA A 209 -8.43 7.52 11.25
C ALA A 209 -8.01 8.66 12.18
N SER A 210 -7.08 8.42 13.11
CA SER A 210 -6.71 9.37 14.16
C SER A 210 -5.27 9.21 14.61
N PHE A 211 -4.75 10.19 15.35
CA PHE A 211 -3.42 10.09 15.95
C PHE A 211 -3.36 8.98 17.03
N ALA A 212 -4.49 8.69 17.67
CA ALA A 212 -4.59 7.58 18.61
C ALA A 212 -4.44 6.21 17.92
N ASP A 213 -4.82 6.09 16.65
CA ASP A 213 -4.54 4.89 15.84
C ASP A 213 -3.05 4.81 15.49
N VAL A 214 -2.42 5.93 15.12
CA VAL A 214 -0.97 5.99 14.84
C VAL A 214 -0.16 5.55 16.05
N GLU A 215 -0.50 6.02 17.25
CA GLU A 215 0.19 5.58 18.48
C GLU A 215 -0.07 4.10 18.79
N ARG A 216 -1.29 3.59 18.55
CA ARG A 216 -1.57 2.16 18.70
C ARG A 216 -0.78 1.31 17.69
N ILE A 217 -0.62 1.78 16.45
CA ILE A 217 0.29 1.15 15.46
C ILE A 217 1.71 1.12 16.00
N ARG A 218 2.22 2.24 16.54
CA ARG A 218 3.57 2.28 17.10
C ARG A 218 3.74 1.25 18.22
N LEU A 219 2.76 1.12 19.11
CA LEU A 219 2.81 0.21 20.25
C LEU A 219 2.69 -1.26 19.81
N SER A 220 1.63 -1.64 19.10
CA SER A 220 1.40 -3.01 18.61
C SER A 220 2.44 -3.44 17.58
N GLY A 221 2.85 -2.53 16.70
CA GLY A 221 3.92 -2.70 15.72
C GLY A 221 5.34 -2.61 16.31
N ARG A 222 5.46 -2.34 17.62
CA ARG A 222 6.73 -2.18 18.36
C ARG A 222 7.73 -1.20 17.72
N GLY A 223 7.20 -0.18 17.05
CA GLY A 223 8.00 0.79 16.29
C GLY A 223 8.66 0.24 15.02
N ASN A 224 8.41 -1.01 14.63
CA ASN A 224 9.07 -1.68 13.51
C ASN A 224 8.22 -1.74 12.23
N VAL A 225 6.91 -1.52 12.35
CA VAL A 225 5.97 -1.53 11.21
C VAL A 225 5.70 -0.09 10.77
N ASP A 226 5.94 0.21 9.51
CA ASP A 226 5.59 1.48 8.86
C ASP A 226 4.07 1.56 8.64
N PHE A 227 3.52 2.74 8.35
CA PHE A 227 2.08 2.89 8.14
C PHE A 227 1.75 3.90 7.05
N THR A 228 0.60 3.70 6.41
CA THR A 228 -0.01 4.66 5.49
C THR A 228 -1.33 5.20 6.02
N VAL A 229 -1.66 6.43 5.61
CA VAL A 229 -2.93 7.10 5.90
C VAL A 229 -3.40 7.74 4.60
N GLY A 230 -4.59 7.35 4.16
CA GLY A 230 -5.27 7.96 3.01
C GLY A 230 -6.40 8.87 3.46
N SER A 231 -7.63 8.37 3.37
CA SER A 231 -8.89 9.12 3.51
C SER A 231 -9.08 9.95 4.79
N ALA A 232 -8.33 9.67 5.86
CA ALA A 232 -8.39 10.45 7.09
C ALA A 232 -7.61 11.78 7.02
N LEU A 233 -6.72 11.95 6.04
CA LEU A 233 -5.90 13.15 5.89
C LEU A 233 -6.67 14.33 5.29
N ASP A 234 -6.42 15.53 5.83
CA ASP A 234 -6.96 16.80 5.34
C ASP A 234 -6.65 17.10 3.86
N ILE A 235 -5.48 16.69 3.37
CA ILE A 235 -5.12 16.82 1.94
C ILE A 235 -6.00 15.98 1.01
N PHE A 236 -6.76 15.02 1.56
CA PHE A 236 -7.76 14.22 0.86
C PHE A 236 -9.19 14.47 1.37
N GLY A 237 -9.44 15.64 1.96
CA GLY A 237 -10.76 16.02 2.47
C GLY A 237 -11.17 15.34 3.79
N GLY A 238 -10.28 14.56 4.40
CA GLY A 238 -10.49 13.96 5.72
C GLY A 238 -10.37 14.99 6.85
N THR A 239 -10.91 14.67 8.02
CA THR A 239 -10.86 15.52 9.21
C THR A 239 -10.17 14.85 10.40
N GLY A 240 -9.74 13.60 10.24
CA GLY A 240 -9.17 12.79 11.31
C GLY A 240 -7.72 13.13 11.62
N LEU A 241 -6.95 13.50 10.60
CA LEU A 241 -5.52 13.78 10.70
C LEU A 241 -5.12 14.94 9.78
N ARG A 242 -4.23 15.81 10.28
CA ARG A 242 -3.60 16.83 9.43
C ARG A 242 -2.31 16.28 8.84
N TYR A 243 -2.11 16.48 7.54
CA TYR A 243 -0.89 16.04 6.86
C TYR A 243 0.38 16.62 7.51
N GLN A 244 0.35 17.91 7.89
CA GLN A 244 1.49 18.56 8.54
C GLN A 244 1.86 17.92 9.89
N ASP A 245 0.88 17.43 10.64
CA ASP A 245 1.14 16.74 11.90
C ASP A 245 1.81 15.38 11.64
N MET A 246 1.46 14.69 10.55
CA MET A 246 2.12 13.45 10.12
C MET A 246 3.56 13.69 9.65
N VAL A 247 3.81 14.79 8.93
CA VAL A 247 5.18 15.20 8.54
C VAL A 247 6.03 15.47 9.78
N ALA A 248 5.51 16.26 10.73
CA ALA A 248 6.20 16.56 11.98
C ALA A 248 6.49 15.29 12.81
N TYR A 249 5.52 14.37 12.87
CA TYR A 249 5.68 13.09 13.54
C TYR A 249 6.74 12.22 12.87
N HIS A 250 6.72 12.09 11.55
CA HIS A 250 7.73 11.36 10.78
C HIS A 250 9.14 11.90 11.03
N ALA A 251 9.31 13.22 11.08
CA ALA A 251 10.60 13.84 11.37
C ALA A 251 11.10 13.52 12.79
N ARG A 252 10.21 13.48 13.79
CA ARG A 252 10.57 13.09 15.16
C ARG A 252 11.07 11.65 15.24
N LEU A 253 10.41 10.72 14.55
CA LEU A 253 10.79 9.30 14.52
C LEU A 253 12.16 9.04 13.88
N LYS A 254 12.63 9.92 12.97
CA LYS A 254 13.98 9.82 12.38
C LYS A 254 15.10 10.27 13.32
N ASN A 255 14.78 11.08 14.32
CA ASN A 255 15.74 11.69 15.24
C ASN A 255 15.81 10.96 16.60
N SER A 256 15.00 9.92 16.79
CA SER A 256 14.90 9.07 17.98
C SER A 256 15.53 7.71 17.73
#